data_AF-A0A3N5AWJ6-F1
#
_entry.id   AF-A0A3N5AWJ6-F1
#
_cell.length_a   1.000
_cell.length_b   1.000
_cell.length_c   1.000
_cell.angle_alpha   90.00
_cell.angle_beta   90.00
_cell.angle_gamma   90.00
#
_symmetry.space_group_name_H-M   'P 1'
#
loop_
_entity.id
_entity.type
_entity.pdbx_description
1 polymer ?
#
loop_
_entity_poly.entity_id
_entity_poly.type
_entity_poly.pdbx_seq_one_letter_code
_entity_poly.pdbx_strand_id
1 'polypeptide(L)'
;MAKKKNVAKNGNGDLEFADRLWAAANRLRGTVEAAEYKHIILGLLFLKYLSDAFENRHKFLLRAVNDPANTEYYVKEAPAEYIASVAEDKDEYLAANVFWIPPRARWSYLLANAHQPNLGRLIDEAMAAIELLGDTFTNDLHPDLRADFVITNPPFNMKEWGADKVAGDIRLKFGQPPNTNANYMWIQHFIHHLAPNGRAGFVMANGSLSVGGTEGEIRKKDFWEEKGGDCRITAAVDALL
;
A
#
# COMPACT_ATOMS: atom_id res chain seq x y z
N MET A 1 -26.64 60.81 5.75
CA MET A 1 -27.02 59.54 6.41
C MET A 1 -26.34 58.39 5.68
N ALA A 2 -25.22 57.87 6.21
CA ALA A 2 -24.54 56.71 5.64
C ALA A 2 -24.92 55.45 6.42
N LYS A 3 -25.62 54.51 5.78
CA LYS A 3 -25.96 53.20 6.35
C LYS A 3 -24.69 52.36 6.52
N LYS A 4 -24.28 52.08 7.75
CA LYS A 4 -23.32 51.00 8.05
C LYS A 4 -23.97 49.66 7.68
N LYS A 5 -23.43 48.97 6.67
CA LYS A 5 -23.73 47.55 6.41
C LYS A 5 -23.03 46.73 7.50
N ASN A 6 -23.80 45.95 8.26
CA ASN A 6 -23.25 44.88 9.09
C ASN A 6 -22.73 43.78 8.17
N VAL A 7 -21.42 43.55 8.19
CA VAL A 7 -20.81 42.36 7.59
C VAL A 7 -20.94 41.23 8.60
N ALA A 8 -21.66 40.17 8.23
CA ALA A 8 -21.77 38.97 9.04
C ALA A 8 -20.40 38.29 9.18
N LYS A 9 -19.96 38.07 10.43
CA LYS A 9 -18.78 37.26 10.75
C LYS A 9 -19.13 35.77 10.62
N ASN A 10 -18.90 35.18 9.47
CA ASN A 10 -18.81 33.72 9.31
C ASN A 10 -17.34 33.30 9.48
N GLY A 11 -16.90 33.03 10.70
CA GLY A 11 -15.50 32.66 10.94
C GLY A 11 -15.21 31.89 12.23
N ASN A 12 -16.22 31.30 12.89
CA ASN A 12 -16.03 30.63 14.18
C ASN A 12 -16.37 29.12 14.16
N GLY A 13 -17.22 28.65 13.25
CA GLY A 13 -17.68 27.25 13.22
C GLY A 13 -16.61 26.26 12.78
N ASP A 14 -15.78 26.63 11.80
CA ASP A 14 -14.75 25.73 11.27
C ASP A 14 -13.58 25.54 12.24
N LEU A 15 -13.25 26.60 13.01
CA LEU A 15 -12.24 26.56 14.07
C LEU A 15 -12.71 25.69 15.24
N GLU A 16 -13.95 25.86 15.68
CA GLU A 16 -14.52 25.08 16.79
C GLU A 16 -14.67 23.59 16.44
N PHE A 17 -14.97 23.27 15.18
CA PHE A 17 -14.98 21.89 14.70
C PHE A 17 -13.59 21.27 14.65
N ALA A 18 -12.59 21.99 14.12
CA ALA A 18 -11.20 21.55 14.08
C ALA A 18 -10.64 21.31 15.50
N ASP A 19 -10.93 22.20 16.45
CA ASP A 19 -10.52 22.07 17.84
C ASP A 19 -11.13 20.83 18.51
N ARG A 20 -12.40 20.53 18.22
CA ARG A 20 -13.07 19.31 18.72
C ARG A 20 -12.46 18.05 18.12
N LEU A 21 -12.14 18.03 16.82
CA LEU A 21 -11.43 16.93 16.18
C LEU A 21 -10.04 16.73 16.79
N TRP A 22 -9.32 17.83 17.03
CA TRP A 22 -7.99 17.79 17.65
C TRP A 22 -8.03 17.26 19.08
N ALA A 23 -9.01 17.69 19.88
CA ALA A 23 -9.22 17.18 21.24
C ALA A 23 -9.60 15.69 21.25
N ALA A 24 -10.43 15.24 20.31
CA ALA A 24 -10.76 13.83 20.14
C ALA A 24 -9.53 13.00 19.74
N ALA A 25 -8.72 13.50 18.79
CA ALA A 25 -7.48 12.86 18.37
C ALA A 25 -6.46 12.76 19.51
N ASN A 26 -6.29 13.81 20.32
CA ASN A 26 -5.40 13.79 21.48
C ASN A 26 -5.84 12.77 22.55
N ARG A 27 -7.15 12.61 22.75
CA ARG A 27 -7.69 11.57 23.65
C ARG A 27 -7.47 10.17 23.10
N LEU A 28 -7.67 9.97 21.79
CA LEU A 28 -7.46 8.70 21.10
C LEU A 28 -5.98 8.29 21.07
N ARG A 29 -5.06 9.24 20.88
CA ARG A 29 -3.61 9.01 20.88
C ARG A 29 -3.08 8.56 22.25
N GLY A 30 -3.74 8.95 23.34
CA GLY A 30 -3.27 8.65 24.70
C GLY A 30 -1.84 9.18 24.93
N THR A 31 -0.96 8.31 25.44
CA THR A 31 0.44 8.65 25.75
C THR A 31 1.41 8.46 24.59
N VAL A 32 0.95 8.05 23.41
CA VAL A 32 1.82 7.82 22.24
C VAL A 32 2.38 9.17 21.77
N GLU A 33 3.70 9.24 21.56
CA GLU A 33 4.33 10.45 21.05
C GLU A 33 3.76 10.82 19.67
N ALA A 34 3.71 12.12 19.37
CA ALA A 34 3.19 12.61 18.08
C ALA A 34 3.94 11.99 16.89
N ALA A 35 5.26 11.77 17.05
CA ALA A 35 6.11 11.16 16.04
C ALA A 35 5.82 9.67 15.82
N GLU A 36 5.39 8.94 16.86
CA GLU A 36 5.03 7.51 16.78
C GLU A 36 3.60 7.30 16.29
N TYR A 37 2.70 8.24 16.61
CA TYR A 37 1.29 8.17 16.24
C TYR A 37 1.07 8.06 14.73
N LYS A 38 1.95 8.65 13.91
CA LYS A 38 1.89 8.54 12.45
C LYS A 38 1.97 7.10 11.97
N HIS A 39 2.76 6.24 12.63
CA HIS A 39 2.95 4.85 12.20
C HIS A 39 1.67 4.03 12.39
N ILE A 40 0.96 4.26 13.50
CA ILE A 40 -0.32 3.60 13.78
C ILE A 40 -1.41 4.12 12.83
N ILE A 41 -1.51 5.44 12.68
CA ILE A 41 -2.58 6.05 11.88
C ILE A 41 -2.42 5.78 10.40
N LEU A 42 -1.19 5.80 9.86
CA LEU A 42 -0.96 5.50 8.44
C LEU A 42 -1.32 4.04 8.14
N GLY A 43 -0.94 3.08 9.00
CA GLY A 43 -1.32 1.68 8.85
C GLY A 43 -2.85 1.48 8.87
N LEU A 44 -3.54 2.10 9.83
CA LEU A 44 -5.00 2.06 9.92
C LEU A 44 -5.70 2.73 8.73
N LEU A 45 -5.18 3.86 8.25
CA LEU A 45 -5.72 4.56 7.09
C LEU A 45 -5.59 3.70 5.83
N PHE A 46 -4.45 3.05 5.64
CA PHE A 46 -4.23 2.12 4.55
C PHE A 46 -5.19 0.92 4.63
N LEU A 47 -5.31 0.29 5.79
CA LEU A 47 -6.24 -0.81 6.03
C LEU A 47 -7.69 -0.41 5.76
N LYS A 48 -8.09 0.79 6.18
CA LYS A 48 -9.43 1.35 5.92
C LYS A 48 -9.65 1.57 4.42
N TYR A 49 -8.69 2.17 3.73
CA TYR A 49 -8.77 2.42 2.31
C TYR A 49 -8.93 1.11 1.51
N LEU A 50 -8.09 0.11 1.79
CA LEU A 50 -8.19 -1.20 1.17
C LEU A 50 -9.53 -1.87 1.46
N SER A 51 -9.99 -1.80 2.71
CA SER A 51 -11.29 -2.33 3.09
C SER A 51 -12.44 -1.64 2.36
N ASP A 52 -12.39 -0.33 2.17
CA ASP A 52 -13.43 0.40 1.44
C ASP A 52 -13.47 0.04 -0.04
N ALA A 53 -12.30 -0.06 -0.68
CA ALA A 53 -12.21 -0.51 -2.06
C ALA A 53 -12.81 -1.92 -2.23
N PHE A 54 -12.44 -2.83 -1.32
CA PHE A 54 -12.99 -4.18 -1.26
C PHE A 54 -14.51 -4.18 -1.08
N GLU A 55 -15.03 -3.47 -0.09
CA GLU A 55 -16.46 -3.43 0.22
C GLU A 55 -17.28 -2.83 -0.94
N ASN A 56 -16.73 -1.85 -1.64
CA ASN A 56 -17.37 -1.27 -2.82
C ASN A 56 -17.45 -2.30 -3.96
N ARG A 57 -16.39 -3.07 -4.21
CA ARG A 57 -16.40 -4.15 -5.20
C ARG A 57 -17.34 -5.29 -4.79
N HIS A 58 -17.32 -5.70 -3.52
CA HIS A 58 -18.21 -6.74 -2.98
C HIS A 58 -19.69 -6.36 -3.18
N LYS A 59 -20.07 -5.12 -2.82
CA LYS A 59 -21.42 -4.60 -3.05
C LYS A 59 -21.79 -4.53 -4.53
N PHE A 60 -20.84 -4.21 -5.40
CA PHE A 60 -21.05 -4.25 -6.85
C PHE A 60 -21.39 -5.67 -7.29
N LEU A 61 -20.59 -6.68 -6.92
CA LEU A 61 -20.81 -8.08 -7.30
C LEU A 61 -22.16 -8.59 -6.80
N LEU A 62 -22.52 -8.32 -5.55
CA LEU A 62 -23.82 -8.66 -4.99
C LEU A 62 -24.99 -8.02 -5.73
N ARG A 63 -24.83 -6.79 -6.26
CA ARG A 63 -25.85 -6.16 -7.10
C ARG A 63 -25.88 -6.79 -8.48
N ALA A 64 -24.73 -7.04 -9.08
CA ALA A 64 -24.59 -7.58 -10.43
C ALA A 64 -25.24 -8.96 -10.58
N VAL A 65 -25.03 -9.87 -9.62
CA VAL A 65 -25.67 -11.20 -9.64
C VAL A 65 -27.19 -11.16 -9.53
N ASN A 66 -27.74 -10.06 -9.01
CA ASN A 66 -29.19 -9.86 -8.82
C ASN A 66 -29.81 -8.93 -9.86
N ASP A 67 -29.03 -8.38 -10.80
CA ASP A 67 -29.51 -7.41 -11.79
C ASP A 67 -29.78 -8.08 -13.14
N PRO A 68 -31.05 -8.22 -13.59
CA PRO A 68 -31.38 -8.84 -14.88
C PRO A 68 -30.74 -8.16 -16.10
N ALA A 69 -30.27 -6.93 -15.98
CA ALA A 69 -29.56 -6.22 -17.04
C ALA A 69 -28.07 -6.60 -17.15
N ASN A 70 -27.50 -7.25 -16.13
CA ASN A 70 -26.08 -7.61 -16.12
C ASN A 70 -25.87 -8.95 -16.82
N THR A 71 -25.31 -8.94 -18.03
CA THR A 71 -25.12 -10.17 -18.82
C THR A 71 -23.95 -11.05 -18.37
N GLU A 72 -23.12 -10.57 -17.46
CA GLU A 72 -21.90 -11.25 -17.02
C GLU A 72 -22.14 -12.13 -15.79
N TYR A 73 -22.89 -11.62 -14.82
CA TYR A 73 -23.06 -12.25 -13.50
C TYR A 73 -24.49 -12.70 -13.20
N TYR A 74 -25.50 -12.19 -13.93
CA TYR A 74 -26.89 -12.47 -13.58
C TYR A 74 -27.27 -13.92 -13.86
N VAL A 75 -27.78 -14.59 -12.82
CA VAL A 75 -28.45 -15.87 -12.93
C VAL A 75 -29.83 -15.73 -12.31
N LYS A 76 -30.87 -16.05 -13.10
CA LYS A 76 -32.25 -16.01 -12.60
C LYS A 76 -32.39 -16.99 -11.43
N GLU A 77 -32.88 -16.47 -10.30
CA GLU A 77 -33.09 -17.25 -9.07
C GLU A 77 -31.80 -17.97 -8.61
N ALA A 78 -30.67 -17.27 -8.68
CA ALA A 78 -29.38 -17.79 -8.26
C ALA A 78 -29.41 -18.37 -6.83
N PRO A 79 -28.88 -19.59 -6.62
CA PRO A 79 -28.74 -20.13 -5.27
C PRO A 79 -27.74 -19.29 -4.46
N ALA A 80 -27.89 -19.28 -3.13
CA ALA A 80 -27.00 -18.54 -2.23
C ALA A 80 -25.52 -18.93 -2.40
N GLU A 81 -25.26 -20.19 -2.75
CA GLU A 81 -23.93 -20.73 -3.02
C GLU A 81 -23.28 -20.07 -4.23
N TYR A 82 -24.04 -19.79 -5.30
CA TYR A 82 -23.55 -19.07 -6.48
C TYR A 82 -23.24 -17.61 -6.16
N ILE A 83 -24.15 -16.95 -5.42
CA ILE A 83 -23.94 -15.55 -5.00
C ILE A 83 -22.67 -15.46 -4.15
N ALA A 84 -22.48 -16.39 -3.21
CA ALA A 84 -21.28 -16.46 -2.38
C ALA A 84 -20.02 -16.78 -3.20
N SER A 85 -20.10 -17.69 -4.18
CA SER A 85 -18.94 -18.01 -5.01
C SER A 85 -18.47 -16.81 -5.83
N VAL A 86 -19.38 -16.02 -6.40
CA VAL A 86 -19.02 -14.79 -7.15
C VAL A 86 -18.51 -13.70 -6.19
N ALA A 87 -19.23 -13.44 -5.10
CA ALA A 87 -18.88 -12.37 -4.17
C ALA A 87 -17.59 -12.64 -3.39
N GLU A 88 -17.14 -13.89 -3.31
CA GLU A 88 -15.92 -14.28 -2.61
C GLU A 88 -14.83 -14.86 -3.52
N ASP A 89 -15.00 -14.75 -4.85
CA ASP A 89 -13.96 -15.07 -5.82
C ASP A 89 -12.88 -13.98 -5.79
N LYS A 90 -11.60 -14.36 -5.70
CA LYS A 90 -10.48 -13.42 -5.67
C LYS A 90 -10.22 -12.79 -7.04
N ASP A 91 -10.47 -13.54 -8.11
CA ASP A 91 -10.16 -13.09 -9.47
C ASP A 91 -11.05 -11.91 -9.87
N GLU A 92 -12.27 -11.85 -9.33
CA GLU A 92 -13.20 -10.74 -9.51
C GLU A 92 -12.73 -9.40 -8.93
N TYR A 93 -11.82 -9.47 -7.96
CA TYR A 93 -11.25 -8.29 -7.30
C TYR A 93 -9.97 -7.90 -8.02
N LEU A 94 -9.13 -8.89 -8.34
CA LEU A 94 -7.92 -8.68 -9.11
C LEU A 94 -8.22 -8.04 -10.48
N ALA A 95 -9.24 -8.53 -11.20
CA ALA A 95 -9.68 -7.97 -12.48
C ALA A 95 -10.13 -6.49 -12.38
N ALA A 96 -10.60 -6.07 -11.20
CA ALA A 96 -10.98 -4.70 -10.92
C ALA A 96 -9.85 -3.85 -10.29
N ASN A 97 -8.63 -4.39 -10.18
CA ASN A 97 -7.49 -3.80 -9.45
C ASN A 97 -7.84 -3.48 -7.97
N VAL A 98 -8.64 -4.34 -7.34
CA VAL A 98 -9.01 -4.24 -5.93
C VAL A 98 -8.34 -5.37 -5.18
N PHE A 99 -7.73 -5.06 -4.03
CA PHE A 99 -7.18 -6.10 -3.16
C PHE A 99 -8.31 -6.95 -2.58
N TRP A 100 -8.16 -8.27 -2.69
CA TRP A 100 -8.99 -9.21 -1.95
C TRP A 100 -8.65 -9.13 -0.45
N ILE A 101 -9.65 -8.88 0.40
CA ILE A 101 -9.46 -8.74 1.84
C ILE A 101 -10.04 -9.95 2.58
N PRO A 102 -9.20 -10.75 3.28
CA PRO A 102 -9.65 -11.86 4.10
C PRO A 102 -10.70 -11.43 5.11
N PRO A 103 -11.70 -12.26 5.44
CA PRO A 103 -12.76 -11.90 6.40
C PRO A 103 -12.24 -11.32 7.73
N ARG A 104 -11.18 -11.90 8.30
CA ARG A 104 -10.54 -11.41 9.54
C ARG A 104 -9.84 -10.06 9.42
N ALA A 105 -9.53 -9.63 8.20
CA ALA A 105 -8.86 -8.38 7.90
C ALA A 105 -9.83 -7.29 7.40
N ARG A 106 -11.12 -7.61 7.20
CA ARG A 106 -12.14 -6.63 6.80
C ARG A 106 -12.39 -5.64 7.93
N TRP A 107 -12.55 -4.37 7.57
CA TRP A 107 -12.85 -3.30 8.54
C TRP A 107 -14.05 -3.60 9.43
N SER A 108 -15.11 -4.21 8.88
CA SER A 108 -16.32 -4.59 9.63
C SER A 108 -16.00 -5.57 10.78
N TYR A 109 -15.14 -6.56 10.54
CA TYR A 109 -14.69 -7.50 11.55
C TYR A 109 -13.87 -6.80 12.64
N LEU A 110 -12.93 -5.94 12.25
CA LEU A 110 -12.09 -5.21 13.20
C LEU A 110 -12.93 -4.25 14.06
N LEU A 111 -13.89 -3.56 13.46
CA LEU A 111 -14.81 -2.66 14.17
C LEU A 111 -15.69 -3.42 15.17
N ALA A 112 -16.21 -4.59 14.78
CA ALA A 112 -16.99 -5.44 15.67
C ALA A 112 -16.19 -5.95 16.89
N ASN A 113 -14.86 -6.02 16.77
CA ASN A 113 -13.94 -6.45 17.82
C ASN A 113 -13.16 -5.28 18.46
N ALA A 114 -13.50 -4.02 18.17
CA ALA A 114 -12.71 -2.86 18.57
C ALA A 114 -12.62 -2.65 20.09
N HIS A 115 -13.53 -3.23 20.87
CA HIS A 115 -13.52 -3.14 22.33
C HIS A 115 -12.66 -4.22 23.00
N GLN A 116 -12.14 -5.19 22.23
CA GLN A 116 -11.36 -6.27 22.81
C GLN A 116 -9.95 -5.79 23.20
N PRO A 117 -9.39 -6.28 24.33
CA PRO A 117 -8.07 -5.87 24.80
C PRO A 117 -6.93 -6.29 23.85
N ASN A 118 -7.17 -7.26 22.96
CA ASN A 118 -6.23 -7.75 21.96
C ASN A 118 -6.42 -7.12 20.57
N LEU A 119 -7.12 -5.98 20.43
CA LEU A 119 -7.35 -5.32 19.14
C LEU A 119 -6.05 -5.06 18.37
N GLY A 120 -4.97 -4.63 19.04
CA GLY A 120 -3.67 -4.42 18.40
C GLY A 120 -3.19 -5.67 17.66
N ARG A 121 -3.25 -6.83 18.31
CA ARG A 121 -2.92 -8.12 17.70
C ARG A 121 -3.82 -8.47 16.52
N LEU A 122 -5.11 -8.16 16.60
CA LEU A 122 -6.06 -8.39 15.49
C LEU A 122 -5.73 -7.53 14.28
N ILE A 123 -5.32 -6.28 14.50
CA ILE A 123 -4.87 -5.38 13.42
C ILE A 123 -3.57 -5.89 12.81
N ASP A 124 -2.60 -6.32 13.63
CA ASP A 124 -1.34 -6.89 13.14
C ASP A 124 -1.59 -8.17 12.32
N GLU A 125 -2.44 -9.08 12.80
CA GLU A 125 -2.85 -10.28 12.08
C GLU A 125 -3.59 -9.95 10.77
N ALA A 126 -4.38 -8.87 10.75
CA ALA A 126 -5.09 -8.41 9.56
C ALA A 126 -4.12 -7.87 8.50
N MET A 127 -3.18 -6.99 8.89
CA MET A 127 -2.16 -6.45 7.98
C MET A 127 -1.28 -7.57 7.43
N ALA A 128 -0.78 -8.46 8.29
CA ALA A 128 0.01 -9.62 7.85
C ALA A 128 -0.76 -10.53 6.90
N ALA A 129 -2.06 -10.73 7.12
CA ALA A 129 -2.89 -11.53 6.22
C ALA A 129 -3.06 -10.90 4.83
N ILE A 130 -3.11 -9.57 4.75
CA ILE A 130 -3.15 -8.83 3.48
C ILE A 130 -1.79 -8.89 2.79
N GLU A 131 -0.70 -8.66 3.52
CA GLU A 131 0.67 -8.71 2.99
C GLU A 131 0.98 -10.08 2.37
N LEU A 132 0.59 -11.18 3.02
CA LEU A 132 0.79 -12.53 2.50
C LEU A 132 0.05 -12.82 1.18
N LEU A 133 -0.97 -12.04 0.83
CA LEU A 133 -1.70 -12.19 -0.44
C LEU A 133 -1.08 -11.42 -1.60
N GLY A 134 -0.20 -10.47 -1.33
CA GLY A 134 0.36 -9.56 -2.33
C GLY A 134 1.83 -9.24 -2.08
N ASP A 135 2.57 -10.14 -1.45
CA ASP A 135 4.02 -10.01 -1.35
C ASP A 135 4.59 -9.94 -2.78
N THR A 136 5.39 -8.92 -3.03
CA THR A 136 6.14 -8.77 -4.27
C THR A 136 7.62 -8.64 -4.01
N PHE A 137 8.04 -8.71 -2.74
CA PHE A 137 9.42 -8.49 -2.30
C PHE A 137 10.13 -9.82 -2.06
N THR A 138 9.68 -10.65 -1.10
CA THR A 138 10.34 -11.94 -0.82
C THR A 138 9.76 -13.13 -1.55
N ASN A 139 8.50 -13.05 -1.95
CA ASN A 139 7.80 -14.06 -2.75
C ASN A 139 6.96 -13.33 -3.78
N ASP A 140 7.42 -13.22 -5.03
CA ASP A 140 6.75 -12.41 -6.04
C ASP A 140 5.44 -13.03 -6.51
N LEU A 141 4.32 -12.59 -5.91
CA LEU A 141 2.96 -12.99 -6.27
C LEU A 141 2.42 -12.20 -7.47
N HIS A 142 3.18 -11.23 -8.00
CA HIS A 142 2.78 -10.39 -9.12
C HIS A 142 3.89 -10.30 -10.20
N PRO A 143 4.39 -11.44 -10.72
CA PRO A 143 5.55 -11.46 -11.63
C PRO A 143 5.31 -10.70 -12.94
N ASP A 144 4.06 -10.64 -13.39
CA ASP A 144 3.65 -9.98 -14.63
C ASP A 144 3.29 -8.49 -14.44
N LEU A 145 3.30 -7.98 -13.21
CA LEU A 145 2.95 -6.58 -12.94
C LEU A 145 3.96 -5.64 -13.61
N ARG A 146 3.45 -4.73 -14.44
CA ARG A 146 4.21 -3.66 -15.09
C ARG A 146 3.53 -2.32 -14.84
N ALA A 147 4.00 -1.60 -13.84
CA ALA A 147 3.48 -0.32 -13.42
C ALA A 147 4.02 0.83 -14.29
N ASP A 148 3.15 1.77 -14.65
CA ASP A 148 3.55 3.03 -15.28
C ASP A 148 4.31 3.92 -14.29
N PHE A 149 3.95 3.85 -13.01
CA PHE A 149 4.54 4.66 -11.95
C PHE A 149 4.79 3.81 -10.70
N VAL A 150 6.00 3.91 -10.16
CA VAL A 150 6.36 3.37 -8.84
C VAL A 150 6.73 4.54 -7.94
N ILE A 151 6.03 4.69 -6.80
CA ILE A 151 6.35 5.69 -5.79
C ILE A 151 6.49 5.00 -4.45
N THR A 152 7.64 5.13 -3.79
CA THR A 152 7.91 4.36 -2.58
C THR A 152 8.95 5.00 -1.66
N ASN A 153 8.79 4.75 -0.36
CA ASN A 153 9.78 5.04 0.67
C ASN A 153 10.07 3.72 1.40
N PRO A 154 10.89 2.84 0.82
CA PRO A 154 11.15 1.53 1.38
C PRO A 154 11.99 1.64 2.66
N PRO A 155 12.01 0.62 3.52
CA PRO A 155 12.80 0.67 4.73
C PRO A 155 14.30 0.65 4.37
N PHE A 156 15.06 1.60 4.90
CA PHE A 156 16.47 1.75 4.56
C PHE A 156 17.35 0.75 5.32
N ASN A 157 18.37 0.24 4.64
CA ASN A 157 19.43 -0.57 5.25
C ASN A 157 18.91 -1.80 6.01
N MET A 158 17.83 -2.42 5.52
CA MET A 158 17.28 -3.63 6.14
C MET A 158 18.32 -4.73 6.13
N LYS A 159 18.56 -5.30 7.31
CA LYS A 159 19.37 -6.50 7.52
C LYS A 159 18.45 -7.70 7.59
N GLU A 160 18.98 -8.87 7.27
CA GLU A 160 18.27 -10.15 7.36
C GLU A 160 16.94 -10.12 6.58
N TRP A 161 16.96 -9.45 5.43
CA TRP A 161 15.75 -9.14 4.65
C TRP A 161 15.19 -10.34 3.88
N GLY A 162 15.85 -11.49 3.95
CA GLY A 162 15.44 -12.74 3.29
C GLY A 162 16.14 -12.95 1.94
N ALA A 163 17.41 -12.58 1.83
CA ALA A 163 18.21 -12.75 0.61
C ALA A 163 18.21 -14.19 0.06
N ASP A 164 18.16 -15.17 0.95
CA ASP A 164 18.08 -16.60 0.66
C ASP A 164 16.78 -17.00 -0.05
N LYS A 165 15.66 -16.32 0.25
CA LYS A 165 14.35 -16.61 -0.35
C LYS A 165 14.28 -16.21 -1.83
N VAL A 166 15.11 -15.25 -2.24
CA VAL A 166 15.13 -14.70 -3.60
C VAL A 166 16.40 -15.10 -4.36
N ALA A 167 17.14 -16.09 -3.87
CA ALA A 167 18.35 -16.55 -4.55
C ALA A 167 18.03 -17.09 -5.95
N GLY A 168 18.63 -16.49 -6.98
CA GLY A 168 18.38 -16.85 -8.38
C GLY A 168 17.09 -16.27 -8.97
N ASP A 169 16.43 -15.36 -8.26
CA ASP A 169 15.23 -14.67 -8.74
C ASP A 169 15.53 -13.81 -9.98
N ILE A 170 14.59 -13.82 -10.95
CA ILE A 170 14.70 -13.07 -12.21
C ILE A 170 14.79 -11.55 -12.01
N ARG A 171 14.32 -11.04 -10.86
CA ARG A 171 14.42 -9.63 -10.46
C ARG A 171 15.86 -9.22 -10.20
N LEU A 172 16.74 -10.15 -9.80
CA LEU A 172 18.15 -9.90 -9.47
C LEU A 172 19.06 -9.84 -10.70
N LYS A 173 18.62 -9.10 -11.72
CA LYS A 173 19.29 -9.03 -13.03
C LYS A 173 20.77 -8.64 -12.94
N PHE A 174 21.11 -7.79 -11.99
CA PHE A 174 22.43 -7.17 -11.93
C PHE A 174 23.33 -7.75 -10.82
N GLY A 175 22.72 -8.50 -9.89
CA GLY A 175 23.40 -9.29 -8.88
C GLY A 175 22.61 -9.38 -7.58
N GLN A 176 22.92 -10.41 -6.79
CA GLN A 176 22.36 -10.61 -5.45
C GLN A 176 22.93 -9.56 -4.46
N PRO A 177 22.08 -8.71 -3.85
CA PRO A 177 22.50 -7.82 -2.78
C PRO A 177 22.89 -8.60 -1.52
N PRO A 178 23.78 -8.07 -0.66
CA PRO A 178 24.14 -8.73 0.58
C PRO A 178 22.93 -8.81 1.53
N ASN A 179 22.83 -9.88 2.32
CA ASN A 179 21.75 -10.02 3.32
C ASN A 179 21.84 -8.98 4.45
N THR A 180 22.92 -8.20 4.50
CA THR A 180 23.11 -7.08 5.44
C THR A 180 22.52 -5.76 4.94
N ASN A 181 22.06 -5.68 3.68
CA ASN A 181 21.46 -4.47 3.13
C ASN A 181 20.50 -4.77 1.96
N ALA A 182 19.21 -4.42 2.12
CA ALA A 182 18.18 -4.62 1.11
C ALA A 182 18.06 -3.51 0.05
N ASN A 183 18.83 -2.42 0.15
CA ASN A 183 18.62 -1.24 -0.71
C ASN A 183 18.64 -1.60 -2.21
N TYR A 184 19.62 -2.39 -2.65
CA TYR A 184 19.70 -2.84 -4.04
C TYR A 184 18.74 -3.98 -4.39
N MET A 185 18.09 -4.62 -3.42
CA MET A 185 16.96 -5.50 -3.69
C MET A 185 15.75 -4.65 -4.06
N TRP A 186 15.45 -3.61 -3.29
CA TRP A 186 14.35 -2.68 -3.57
C TRP A 186 14.50 -2.02 -4.94
N ILE A 187 15.69 -1.51 -5.27
CA ILE A 187 15.96 -0.88 -6.57
C ILE A 187 15.69 -1.86 -7.72
N GLN A 188 16.24 -3.07 -7.66
CA GLN A 188 16.05 -4.09 -8.68
C GLN A 188 14.59 -4.55 -8.79
N HIS A 189 13.91 -4.67 -7.64
CA HIS A 189 12.47 -4.96 -7.57
C HIS A 189 11.64 -3.88 -8.30
N PHE A 190 11.91 -2.60 -8.05
CA PHE A 190 11.21 -1.51 -8.73
C PHE A 190 11.47 -1.54 -10.25
N ILE A 191 12.72 -1.75 -10.66
CA ILE A 191 13.10 -1.85 -12.08
C ILE A 191 12.32 -2.97 -12.77
N HIS A 192 12.22 -4.14 -12.12
CA HIS A 192 11.55 -5.30 -12.69
C HIS A 192 10.05 -5.06 -12.95
N HIS A 193 9.37 -4.42 -12.02
CA HIS A 193 7.93 -4.15 -12.15
C HIS A 193 7.59 -2.85 -12.87
N LEU A 194 8.56 -2.13 -13.45
CA LEU A 194 8.25 -0.97 -14.30
C LEU A 194 7.89 -1.42 -15.72
N ALA A 195 6.82 -0.85 -16.25
CA ALA A 195 6.49 -0.96 -17.66
C ALA A 195 7.57 -0.32 -18.54
N PRO A 196 7.66 -0.69 -19.84
CA PRO A 196 8.39 0.10 -20.81
C PRO A 196 7.89 1.56 -20.78
N ASN A 197 8.80 2.50 -20.60
CA ASN A 197 8.63 3.94 -20.37
C ASN A 197 8.06 4.34 -19.00
N GLY A 198 7.91 3.39 -18.09
CA GLY A 198 7.49 3.63 -16.72
C GLY A 198 8.48 4.51 -15.95
N ARG A 199 8.01 5.11 -14.85
CA ARG A 199 8.78 6.01 -14.00
C ARG A 199 8.76 5.57 -12.55
N ALA A 200 9.93 5.49 -11.93
CA ALA A 200 10.03 5.28 -10.49
C ALA A 200 10.56 6.52 -9.78
N GLY A 201 9.90 6.90 -8.69
CA GLY A 201 10.35 7.90 -7.74
C GLY A 201 10.44 7.27 -6.35
N PHE A 202 11.63 7.18 -5.79
CA PHE A 202 11.80 6.60 -4.45
C PHE A 202 12.84 7.34 -3.63
N VAL A 203 12.71 7.21 -2.31
CA VAL A 203 13.70 7.75 -1.37
C VAL A 203 14.72 6.66 -1.03
N MET A 204 16.01 7.01 -0.96
CA MET A 204 17.08 6.10 -0.57
C MET A 204 18.06 6.72 0.41
N ALA A 205 18.70 5.85 1.20
CA ALA A 205 19.79 6.23 2.09
C ALA A 205 20.96 6.86 1.31
N ASN A 206 21.55 7.92 1.88
CA ASN A 206 22.65 8.69 1.28
C ASN A 206 23.84 7.82 0.81
N GLY A 207 24.17 6.77 1.56
CA GLY A 207 25.28 5.86 1.21
C GLY A 207 25.04 4.99 -0.03
N SER A 208 23.79 4.83 -0.47
CA SER A 208 23.44 3.95 -1.60
C SER A 208 24.13 4.37 -2.91
N LEU A 209 24.40 5.66 -3.09
CA LEU A 209 25.01 6.22 -4.30
C LEU A 209 26.54 6.04 -4.35
N SER A 210 27.19 5.76 -3.23
CA SER A 210 28.66 5.72 -3.13
C SER A 210 29.22 4.41 -2.56
N VAL A 211 28.35 3.50 -2.09
CA VAL A 211 28.77 2.22 -1.50
C VAL A 211 29.61 1.38 -2.48
N GLY A 212 30.67 0.73 -1.96
CA GLY A 212 31.54 -0.17 -2.72
C GLY A 212 31.11 -1.64 -2.63
N GLY A 213 32.02 -2.56 -2.96
CA GLY A 213 31.76 -4.00 -2.87
C GLY A 213 30.63 -4.47 -3.81
N THR A 214 29.88 -5.48 -3.39
CA THR A 214 28.79 -6.08 -4.20
C THR A 214 27.76 -5.04 -4.64
N GLU A 215 27.33 -4.15 -3.74
CA GLU A 215 26.37 -3.09 -4.07
C GLU A 215 26.95 -2.07 -5.07
N GLY A 216 28.25 -1.77 -4.98
CA GLY A 216 28.95 -0.95 -5.96
C GLY A 216 29.03 -1.60 -7.35
N GLU A 217 29.20 -2.92 -7.41
CA GLU A 217 29.17 -3.67 -8.67
C GLU A 217 27.77 -3.78 -9.28
N ILE A 218 26.74 -3.95 -8.46
CA ILE A 218 25.33 -3.87 -8.89
C ILE A 218 25.06 -2.47 -9.46
N ARG A 219 25.37 -1.41 -8.72
CA ARG A 219 25.17 -0.01 -9.19
C ARG A 219 25.77 0.26 -10.57
N LYS A 220 26.99 -0.21 -10.84
CA LYS A 220 27.64 0.02 -12.14
C LYS A 220 26.85 -0.62 -13.29
N LYS A 221 26.20 -1.75 -13.05
CA LYS A 221 25.38 -2.47 -14.03
C LYS A 221 23.95 -1.90 -14.11
N ASP A 222 23.31 -1.60 -12.98
CA ASP A 222 21.93 -1.10 -12.88
C ASP A 222 21.77 0.25 -13.57
N PHE A 223 22.67 1.19 -13.27
CA PHE A 223 22.30 2.60 -13.26
C PHE A 223 22.55 3.34 -14.58
N TRP A 224 23.40 2.82 -15.48
CA TRP A 224 23.89 3.64 -16.61
C TRP A 224 23.93 2.96 -17.98
N GLU A 225 24.10 1.64 -18.09
CA GLU A 225 24.48 1.04 -19.38
C GLU A 225 23.38 0.24 -20.09
N GLU A 226 22.39 -0.31 -19.37
CA GLU A 226 21.40 -1.23 -19.99
C GLU A 226 19.99 -0.67 -20.22
N LYS A 227 19.59 0.43 -19.55
CA LYS A 227 18.19 0.92 -19.60
C LYS A 227 18.04 2.41 -19.87
N GLY A 228 19.09 3.11 -20.29
CA GLY A 228 19.09 4.55 -20.58
C GLY A 228 18.06 5.03 -21.63
N GLY A 229 17.33 4.12 -22.29
CA GLY A 229 16.22 4.45 -23.20
C GLY A 229 14.82 3.95 -22.77
N ASP A 230 14.70 3.01 -21.84
CA ASP A 230 13.45 2.21 -21.68
C ASP A 230 12.63 2.57 -20.43
N CYS A 231 13.20 3.12 -19.36
CA CYS A 231 12.45 3.54 -18.17
C CYS A 231 13.22 4.63 -17.42
N ARG A 232 12.53 5.50 -16.68
CA ARG A 232 13.17 6.62 -15.94
C ARG A 232 13.09 6.42 -14.44
N ILE A 233 14.24 6.48 -13.76
CA ILE A 233 14.32 6.29 -12.32
C ILE A 233 14.89 7.56 -11.71
N THR A 234 14.19 8.08 -10.71
CA THR A 234 14.65 9.20 -9.90
C THR A 234 14.73 8.73 -8.45
N ALA A 235 15.94 8.65 -7.93
CA ALA A 235 16.17 8.48 -6.50
C ALA A 235 16.30 9.86 -5.86
N ALA A 236 15.40 10.19 -4.93
CA ALA A 236 15.61 11.31 -4.02
C ALA A 236 16.49 10.82 -2.87
N VAL A 237 17.63 11.48 -2.66
CA VAL A 237 18.46 11.22 -1.50
C VAL A 237 17.87 11.97 -0.32
N ASP A 238 17.67 11.27 0.79
CA ASP A 238 17.13 11.90 2.00
C ASP A 238 18.15 12.89 2.58
N ALA A 239 17.94 14.18 2.28
CA ALA A 239 18.71 15.28 2.82
C ALA A 239 18.10 15.87 4.10
N LEU A 240 17.09 15.20 4.70
CA LEU A 240 16.35 15.68 5.86
C LEU A 240 16.50 14.74 7.06
N LEU A 241 17.71 14.73 7.62
CA LEU A 241 17.96 14.53 9.06
C LEU A 241 19.04 15.50 9.53
#